data_AF-A0A958XYR6-F1
#
_entry.id   AF-A0A958XYR6-F1
#
_cell.length_a   1.000
_cell.length_b   1.000
_cell.length_c   1.000
_cell.angle_alpha   90.00
_cell.angle_beta   90.00
_cell.angle_gamma   90.00
#
_symmetry.space_group_name_H-M   'P 1'
#
loop_
_entity.id
_entity.type
_entity.pdbx_description
1 polymer ?
#
loop_
_entity_poly.entity_id
_entity_poly.type
_entity_poly.pdbx_seq_one_letter_code
_entity_poly.pdbx_strand_id
1 'polypeptide(L)'
;MTHKMKAALILLCPLLLLYCQPLPETGLAARPDGETLAKIYCGTCHQFPAPGLLPRATWKEHVLPRMAYMLGIYPNEQTRAALLEAGAGGQAVLAANTFPEKPLLDTIAWQKIQAFYLSQAPSALILPQADTIRQGLSLFKAEFPDYQLSPPSTTLVKCTENGLYIGDANSRSLYRFNAGLALQQTAKVREGAVSLDETNHDLRLTVMGSFSPTDAPSGFILQLPKTGGRPPAFLLENLQRPVHSAFSDLNGDQREDIVVCEFAKWSGGLSWWQQLDGGGYEKHLLRNRPGAIRTEIRDFNQDGRPDILALFGQGDEGFFLYWNEGQNRFREQRLLQFPPSYGSSSFSLFDYNADGHPDIIYTCGDNADYPPILKPYHGVRIFQNDGKMQFKEKFFYPLHGAYGAIPRDFDQDGDLDIALVSFFPNFKNQPNESFVLLENDGKGHYRPYTFPQAGLGRWMVLDAGDIDQDGDEDIVLGSLAFEVIPDNGEVGRWVQNGIPFVVLRNQLH
;
A
#
# COMPACT_ATOMS: atom_id res chain seq x y z
N MET A 1 74.97 -2.54 72.33
CA MET A 1 74.77 -2.44 73.80
C MET A 1 73.36 -1.92 74.02
N THR A 2 72.39 -2.82 74.27
CA THR A 2 71.69 -2.97 75.58
C THR A 2 70.82 -1.74 75.90
N HIS A 3 69.50 -1.78 76.10
CA HIS A 3 68.67 -2.85 76.66
C HIS A 3 67.18 -2.46 76.59
N LYS A 4 66.34 -3.45 76.25
CA LYS A 4 65.13 -3.92 76.98
C LYS A 4 63.93 -2.97 77.20
N MET A 5 62.74 -3.44 76.75
CA MET A 5 61.58 -3.90 77.57
C MET A 5 60.76 -2.75 78.20
N LYS A 6 59.43 -2.77 78.35
CA LYS A 6 58.31 -3.71 78.15
C LYS A 6 57.05 -2.89 78.50
N ALA A 7 55.91 -3.23 77.87
CA ALA A 7 54.54 -3.24 78.45
C ALA A 7 53.96 -1.90 78.97
N ALA A 8 52.67 -1.61 78.97
CA ALA A 8 51.44 -2.15 78.39
C ALA A 8 50.35 -1.11 78.77
N LEU A 9 49.13 -1.36 78.27
CA LEU A 9 47.87 -1.09 78.96
C LEU A 9 47.02 0.14 78.52
N ILE A 10 46.10 -0.19 77.60
CA ILE A 10 44.63 -0.01 77.70
C ILE A 10 43.98 1.33 77.27
N LEU A 11 43.22 1.16 76.17
CA LEU A 11 41.87 1.64 75.84
C LEU A 11 41.41 3.04 76.28
N LEU A 12 41.01 3.83 75.27
CA LEU A 12 39.61 4.20 75.04
C LEU A 12 39.47 4.77 73.61
N CYS A 13 39.00 3.94 72.67
CA CYS A 13 38.62 4.35 71.33
C CYS A 13 37.08 4.42 71.30
N PRO A 14 36.44 5.56 70.97
CA PRO A 14 35.00 5.64 70.95
C PRO A 14 34.46 4.85 69.76
N LEU A 15 33.62 3.86 70.04
CA LEU A 15 32.72 3.25 69.07
C LEU A 15 31.87 4.35 68.43
N LEU A 16 32.18 4.71 67.20
CA LEU A 16 31.18 5.24 66.27
C LEU A 16 30.27 4.07 65.88
N LEU A 17 29.14 3.96 66.60
CA LEU A 17 27.97 3.24 66.13
C LEU A 17 27.52 3.90 64.83
N LEU A 18 28.03 3.39 63.71
CA LEU A 18 27.41 3.55 62.41
C LEU A 18 26.01 2.94 62.51
N TYR A 19 25.02 3.79 62.76
CA TYR A 19 23.63 3.49 62.48
C TYR A 19 23.56 3.07 61.01
N CYS A 20 23.23 1.81 60.79
CA CYS A 20 22.77 1.32 59.50
C CYS A 20 21.42 2.00 59.24
N GLN A 21 21.45 3.20 58.65
CA GLN A 21 20.26 3.74 58.03
C GLN A 21 19.94 2.83 56.84
N PRO A 22 18.69 2.36 56.69
CA PRO A 22 18.30 1.75 55.43
C PRO A 22 18.61 2.77 54.34
N LEU A 23 19.32 2.32 53.31
CA LEU A 23 19.46 3.07 52.06
C LEU A 23 18.05 3.60 51.71
N PRO A 24 17.90 4.88 51.33
CA PRO A 24 16.63 5.29 50.73
C PRO A 24 16.39 4.30 49.61
N GLU A 25 15.23 3.62 49.62
CA GLU A 25 14.78 2.85 48.49
C GLU A 25 14.89 3.78 47.29
N THR A 26 15.96 3.64 46.52
CA THR A 26 16.04 4.20 45.18
C THR A 26 14.89 3.51 44.48
N GLY A 27 13.76 4.22 44.39
CA GLY A 27 12.52 3.67 43.88
C GLY A 27 12.85 2.90 42.63
N LEU A 28 12.59 1.59 42.65
CA LEU A 28 12.53 0.78 41.44
C LEU A 28 11.78 1.65 40.43
N ALA A 29 12.47 2.14 39.40
CA ALA A 29 11.81 2.91 38.34
C ALA A 29 10.55 2.10 37.98
N ALA A 30 9.37 2.69 38.21
CA ALA A 30 8.13 1.94 38.16
C ALA A 30 8.10 1.21 36.81
N ARG A 31 8.00 -0.13 36.83
CA ARG A 31 8.05 -0.91 35.59
C ARG A 31 7.03 -0.31 34.62
N PRO A 32 7.42 0.04 33.38
CA PRO A 32 6.54 0.74 32.45
C PRO A 32 5.16 0.07 32.35
N ASP A 33 4.12 0.89 32.20
CA ASP A 33 2.77 0.40 31.96
C ASP A 33 2.61 -0.14 30.53
N GLY A 34 1.44 -0.73 30.24
CA GLY A 34 1.19 -1.35 28.94
C GLY A 34 1.23 -0.36 27.77
N GLU A 35 0.79 0.88 27.96
CA GLU A 35 0.84 1.92 26.93
C GLU A 35 2.28 2.30 26.59
N THR A 36 3.10 2.55 27.61
CA THR A 36 4.51 2.89 27.45
C THR A 36 5.26 1.76 26.76
N LEU A 37 5.02 0.51 27.19
CA LEU A 37 5.60 -0.67 26.53
C LEU A 37 5.15 -0.79 25.07
N ALA A 38 3.86 -0.56 24.77
CA ALA A 38 3.36 -0.59 23.40
C ALA A 38 4.00 0.50 22.53
N LYS A 39 4.23 1.71 23.05
CA LYS A 39 4.95 2.77 22.32
C LYS A 39 6.41 2.38 22.05
N ILE A 40 7.09 1.75 23.00
CA ILE A 40 8.48 1.29 22.85
C ILE A 40 8.57 0.15 21.84
N TYR A 41 7.80 -0.93 22.02
CA TYR A 41 7.96 -2.15 21.24
C TYR A 41 7.19 -2.14 19.92
N CYS A 42 6.06 -1.42 19.84
CA CYS A 42 5.22 -1.38 18.64
C CYS A 42 5.41 -0.10 17.82
N GLY A 43 5.79 1.01 18.46
CA GLY A 43 6.06 2.29 17.78
C GLY A 43 7.44 2.38 17.11
N THR A 44 8.30 1.37 17.30
CA THR A 44 9.65 1.33 16.69
C THR A 44 9.62 0.97 15.21
N CYS A 45 8.66 0.16 14.77
CA CYS A 45 8.61 -0.35 13.39
C CYS A 45 7.68 0.47 12.48
N HIS A 46 6.59 0.99 13.03
CA HIS A 46 5.56 1.73 12.32
C HIS A 46 4.91 2.74 13.28
N GLN A 47 3.96 3.54 12.78
CA GLN A 47 3.20 4.44 13.65
C GLN A 47 2.53 3.67 14.79
N PHE A 48 2.58 4.22 16.00
CA PHE A 48 1.93 3.61 17.17
C PHE A 48 0.44 3.34 16.88
N PRO A 49 0.00 2.07 16.89
CA PRO A 49 -1.37 1.75 16.52
C PRO A 49 -2.26 1.95 17.74
N ALA A 50 -2.95 3.09 17.83
CA ALA A 50 -3.82 3.39 18.97
C ALA A 50 -4.94 2.34 19.15
N PRO A 51 -5.30 1.94 20.39
CA PRO A 51 -6.35 0.93 20.64
C PRO A 51 -7.70 1.24 19.99
N GLY A 52 -8.03 2.52 19.84
CA GLY A 52 -9.28 2.98 19.22
C GLY A 52 -9.41 2.71 17.71
N LEU A 53 -8.34 2.28 17.03
CA LEU A 53 -8.36 2.02 15.60
C LEU A 53 -9.17 0.77 15.22
N LEU A 54 -9.32 -0.19 16.14
CA LEU A 54 -9.99 -1.47 15.87
C LEU A 54 -10.87 -1.89 17.05
N PRO A 55 -11.94 -2.68 16.82
CA PRO A 55 -12.71 -3.30 17.88
C PRO A 55 -11.84 -4.23 18.75
N ARG A 56 -12.21 -4.33 20.03
CA ARG A 56 -11.57 -5.21 21.01
C ARG A 56 -11.48 -6.67 20.54
N ALA A 57 -12.51 -7.17 19.85
CA ALA A 57 -12.52 -8.53 19.30
C ALA A 57 -11.41 -8.71 18.25
N THR A 58 -11.29 -7.79 17.29
CA THR A 58 -10.24 -7.79 16.25
C THR A 58 -8.85 -7.73 16.87
N TRP A 59 -8.64 -6.89 17.89
CA TRP A 59 -7.39 -6.85 18.65
C TRP A 59 -7.05 -8.21 19.27
N LYS A 60 -8.02 -8.81 19.98
CA LYS A 60 -7.85 -10.07 20.71
C LYS A 60 -7.56 -11.25 19.78
N GLU A 61 -8.32 -11.35 18.70
CA GLU A 61 -8.37 -12.56 17.87
C GLU A 61 -7.35 -12.56 16.73
N HIS A 62 -6.94 -11.38 16.26
CA HIS A 62 -6.11 -11.27 15.06
C HIS A 62 -4.85 -10.44 15.26
N VAL A 63 -4.96 -9.23 15.80
CA VAL A 63 -3.83 -8.28 15.80
C VAL A 63 -2.80 -8.61 16.87
N LEU A 64 -3.22 -8.77 18.14
CA LEU A 64 -2.28 -9.11 19.23
C LEU A 64 -1.55 -10.44 18.97
N PRO A 65 -2.20 -11.52 18.47
CA PRO A 65 -1.48 -12.73 18.08
C PRO A 65 -0.39 -12.48 17.01
N ARG A 66 -0.68 -11.71 15.96
CA ARG A 66 0.32 -11.39 14.92
C ARG A 66 1.47 -10.55 15.45
N MET A 67 1.16 -9.56 16.27
CA MET A 67 2.17 -8.74 16.93
C MET A 67 3.08 -9.59 17.83
N ALA A 68 2.52 -10.57 18.56
CA ALA A 68 3.31 -11.53 19.33
C ALA A 68 4.31 -12.28 18.44
N TYR A 69 3.91 -12.74 17.26
CA TYR A 69 4.82 -13.43 16.33
C TYR A 69 5.97 -12.54 15.86
N MET A 70 5.69 -11.28 15.53
CA MET A 70 6.73 -10.30 15.17
C MET A 70 7.68 -9.97 16.32
N LEU A 71 7.26 -10.21 17.56
CA LEU A 71 8.05 -10.03 18.79
C LEU A 71 8.72 -11.33 19.27
N GLY A 72 8.66 -12.41 18.49
CA GLY A 72 9.26 -13.70 18.83
C GLY A 72 8.49 -14.50 19.90
N ILE A 73 7.21 -14.19 20.11
CA ILE A 73 6.34 -14.84 21.10
C ILE A 73 5.37 -15.76 20.35
N TYR A 74 5.51 -17.07 20.55
CA TYR A 74 4.69 -18.08 19.87
C TYR A 74 4.05 -19.05 20.87
N PRO A 75 2.88 -19.63 20.55
CA PRO A 75 2.31 -20.73 21.32
C PRO A 75 3.21 -21.97 21.34
N ASN A 76 3.90 -22.25 20.22
CA ASN A 76 4.81 -23.38 20.03
C ASN A 76 5.71 -23.15 18.80
N GLU A 77 6.72 -23.99 18.63
CA GLU A 77 7.66 -23.91 17.49
C GLU A 77 6.99 -24.16 16.14
N GLN A 78 5.96 -25.02 16.10
CA GLN A 78 5.22 -25.31 14.87
C GLN A 78 4.51 -24.06 14.32
N THR A 79 4.04 -23.18 15.20
CA THR A 79 3.43 -21.90 14.80
C THR A 79 4.42 -21.03 14.06
N ARG A 80 5.66 -20.92 14.56
CA ARG A 80 6.72 -20.16 13.88
C ARG A 80 7.07 -20.80 12.54
N ALA A 81 7.23 -22.13 12.51
CA ALA A 81 7.56 -22.85 11.28
C ALA A 81 6.50 -22.63 10.18
N ALA A 82 5.21 -22.56 10.54
CA ALA A 82 4.12 -22.32 9.60
C ALA A 82 4.08 -20.90 9.01
N LEU A 83 4.73 -19.91 9.64
CA LEU A 83 4.84 -18.55 9.11
C LEU A 83 5.87 -18.44 7.99
N LEU A 84 6.81 -19.39 7.94
CA LEU A 84 7.89 -19.46 6.96
C LEU A 84 7.48 -20.37 5.81
N GLU A 85 7.36 -19.80 4.61
CA GLU A 85 7.13 -20.61 3.41
C GLU A 85 8.38 -21.41 3.02
N ALA A 86 8.22 -22.42 2.17
CA ALA A 86 9.37 -23.19 1.68
C ALA A 86 10.19 -22.41 0.63
N GLY A 87 11.45 -22.80 0.45
CA GLY A 87 12.29 -22.28 -0.63
C GLY A 87 12.76 -20.84 -0.41
N ALA A 88 13.02 -20.14 -1.52
CA ALA A 88 13.69 -18.82 -1.52
C ALA A 88 12.93 -17.75 -0.72
N GLY A 89 11.59 -17.78 -0.74
CA GLY A 89 10.79 -16.82 0.01
C GLY A 89 10.94 -16.98 1.52
N GLY A 90 10.90 -18.21 2.04
CA GLY A 90 11.18 -18.48 3.46
C GLY A 90 12.59 -18.06 3.88
N GLN A 91 13.58 -18.25 3.01
CA GLN A 91 14.95 -17.78 3.26
C GLN A 91 15.03 -16.24 3.33
N ALA A 92 14.27 -15.53 2.50
CA ALA A 92 14.19 -14.07 2.56
C ALA A 92 13.59 -13.59 3.89
N VAL A 93 12.51 -14.23 4.36
CA VAL A 93 11.90 -13.90 5.66
C VAL A 93 12.83 -14.20 6.84
N LEU A 94 13.57 -15.31 6.77
CA LEU A 94 14.59 -15.65 7.77
C LEU A 94 15.72 -14.61 7.79
N ALA A 95 16.23 -14.22 6.62
CA ALA A 95 17.28 -13.21 6.50
C ALA A 95 16.83 -11.83 7.01
N ALA A 96 15.54 -11.48 6.81
CA ALA A 96 14.94 -10.25 7.31
C ALA A 96 14.68 -10.29 8.84
N ASN A 97 14.76 -11.46 9.48
CA ASN A 97 14.44 -11.68 10.89
C ASN A 97 13.04 -11.15 11.27
N THR A 98 12.06 -11.26 10.36
CA THR A 98 10.68 -10.78 10.58
C THR A 98 9.98 -11.51 11.73
N PHE A 99 10.32 -12.79 11.93
CA PHE A 99 9.81 -13.65 13.00
C PHE A 99 10.99 -14.15 13.86
N PRO A 100 11.41 -13.37 14.88
CA PRO A 100 12.56 -13.71 15.72
C PRO A 100 12.40 -15.07 16.40
N GLU A 101 13.51 -15.79 16.59
CA GLU A 101 13.51 -17.08 17.29
C GLU A 101 13.31 -16.96 18.80
N LYS A 102 13.71 -15.81 19.36
CA LYS A 102 13.66 -15.54 20.80
C LYS A 102 12.76 -14.33 21.07
N PRO A 103 11.98 -14.34 22.17
CA PRO A 103 11.17 -13.19 22.57
C PRO A 103 12.00 -11.92 22.74
N LEU A 104 11.53 -10.81 22.19
CA LEU A 104 12.15 -9.48 22.34
C LEU A 104 11.78 -8.77 23.65
N LEU A 105 10.79 -9.30 24.37
CA LEU A 105 10.32 -8.81 25.66
C LEU A 105 9.86 -9.99 26.54
N ASP A 106 9.85 -9.77 27.85
CA ASP A 106 9.39 -10.77 28.80
C ASP A 106 7.86 -10.91 28.83
N THR A 107 7.39 -12.03 29.39
CA THR A 107 5.96 -12.38 29.46
C THR A 107 5.14 -11.33 30.22
N ILE A 108 5.70 -10.70 31.26
CA ILE A 108 4.98 -9.70 32.07
C ILE A 108 4.76 -8.44 31.26
N ALA A 109 5.78 -7.99 30.51
CA ALA A 109 5.68 -6.86 29.62
C ALA A 109 4.64 -7.12 28.50
N TRP A 110 4.65 -8.31 27.90
CA TRP A 110 3.66 -8.67 26.88
C TRP A 110 2.23 -8.68 27.44
N GLN A 111 2.01 -9.26 28.62
CA GLN A 111 0.69 -9.27 29.27
C GLN A 111 0.18 -7.86 29.57
N LYS A 112 1.06 -6.94 29.97
CA LYS A 112 0.70 -5.52 30.16
C LYS A 112 0.26 -4.86 28.85
N ILE A 113 0.95 -5.11 27.74
CA ILE A 113 0.56 -4.61 26.41
C ILE A 113 -0.82 -5.15 26.03
N GLN A 114 -1.04 -6.46 26.17
CA GLN A 114 -2.34 -7.08 25.87
C GLN A 114 -3.46 -6.47 26.73
N ALA A 115 -3.23 -6.32 28.05
CA ALA A 115 -4.21 -5.72 28.95
C ALA A 115 -4.53 -4.26 28.58
N PHE A 116 -3.53 -3.48 28.17
CA PHE A 116 -3.74 -2.13 27.68
C PHE A 116 -4.66 -2.10 26.46
N TYR A 117 -4.33 -2.83 25.39
CA TYR A 117 -5.17 -2.86 24.19
C TYR A 117 -6.58 -3.38 24.47
N LEU A 118 -6.72 -4.46 25.24
CA LEU A 118 -8.03 -5.06 25.50
C LEU A 118 -8.91 -4.20 26.42
N SER A 119 -8.31 -3.40 27.31
CA SER A 119 -9.06 -2.47 28.17
C SER A 119 -9.45 -1.18 27.46
N GLN A 120 -8.59 -0.66 26.57
CA GLN A 120 -8.81 0.63 25.90
C GLN A 120 -9.54 0.51 24.56
N ALA A 121 -9.48 -0.64 23.89
CA ALA A 121 -10.17 -0.82 22.62
C ALA A 121 -11.70 -0.82 22.80
N PRO A 122 -12.44 -0.13 21.91
CA PRO A 122 -13.89 -0.09 21.94
C PRO A 122 -14.49 -1.45 21.56
N SER A 123 -15.73 -1.72 21.94
CA SER A 123 -16.43 -2.94 21.50
C SER A 123 -16.78 -2.92 20.02
N ALA A 124 -17.00 -1.73 19.46
CA ALA A 124 -17.30 -1.49 18.04
C ALA A 124 -16.78 -0.10 17.64
N LEU A 125 -16.49 0.09 16.35
CA LEU A 125 -16.12 1.41 15.82
C LEU A 125 -17.36 2.25 15.58
N ILE A 126 -17.23 3.56 15.80
CA ILE A 126 -18.26 4.53 15.40
C ILE A 126 -17.99 4.87 13.94
N LEU A 127 -18.93 4.53 13.06
CA LEU A 127 -18.85 4.84 11.64
C LEU A 127 -19.43 6.24 11.38
N PRO A 128 -18.82 7.02 10.46
CA PRO A 128 -19.41 8.28 10.04
C PRO A 128 -20.76 8.01 9.37
N GLN A 129 -21.66 9.00 9.43
CA GLN A 129 -22.86 8.96 8.60
C GLN A 129 -22.43 9.04 7.14
N ALA A 130 -22.84 8.06 6.34
CA ALA A 130 -22.57 8.07 4.90
C ALA A 130 -23.44 9.13 4.22
N ASP A 131 -22.84 9.85 3.27
CA ASP A 131 -23.60 10.68 2.34
C ASP A 131 -24.52 9.80 1.49
N THR A 132 -25.68 10.34 1.12
CA THR A 132 -26.56 9.65 0.19
C THR A 132 -25.96 9.72 -1.22
N ILE A 133 -25.40 8.60 -1.68
CA ILE A 133 -24.86 8.48 -3.04
C ILE A 133 -26.04 8.48 -4.03
N ARG A 134 -26.04 9.48 -4.92
CA ARG A 134 -27.10 9.67 -5.90
C ARG A 134 -26.98 8.63 -7.01
N GLN A 135 -28.10 8.10 -7.46
CA GLN A 135 -28.15 7.13 -8.55
C GLN A 135 -28.23 7.85 -9.89
N GLY A 136 -27.44 7.35 -10.86
CA GLY A 136 -27.31 7.92 -12.19
C GLY A 136 -26.07 8.81 -12.30
N LEU A 137 -25.39 8.69 -13.44
CA LEU A 137 -24.32 9.58 -13.87
C LEU A 137 -24.87 10.35 -15.08
N SER A 138 -25.03 11.66 -14.99
CA SER A 138 -25.59 12.47 -16.08
C SER A 138 -24.69 12.52 -17.31
N LEU A 139 -23.38 12.49 -17.08
CA LEU A 139 -22.34 12.57 -18.12
C LEU A 139 -21.95 11.21 -18.67
N PHE A 140 -22.18 10.13 -17.91
CA PHE A 140 -21.62 8.83 -18.24
C PHE A 140 -22.67 7.78 -18.56
N LYS A 141 -22.40 7.00 -19.61
CA LYS A 141 -23.14 5.80 -19.97
C LYS A 141 -22.26 4.56 -19.73
N ALA A 142 -22.74 3.65 -18.89
CA ALA A 142 -22.03 2.39 -18.64
C ALA A 142 -22.14 1.42 -19.83
N GLU A 143 -21.00 0.97 -20.33
CA GLU A 143 -20.85 0.00 -21.41
C GLU A 143 -20.02 -1.21 -20.95
N PHE A 144 -20.54 -2.40 -21.24
CA PHE A 144 -19.94 -3.67 -20.84
C PHE A 144 -19.43 -4.41 -22.08
N PRO A 145 -18.26 -5.07 -22.00
CA PRO A 145 -17.78 -5.89 -23.09
C PRO A 145 -18.64 -7.15 -23.25
N ASP A 146 -18.80 -7.63 -24.47
CA ASP A 146 -19.35 -8.97 -24.74
C ASP A 146 -18.37 -10.09 -24.29
N TYR A 147 -17.10 -9.74 -24.08
CA TYR A 147 -16.06 -10.65 -23.66
C TYR A 147 -16.10 -10.93 -22.15
N GLN A 148 -16.14 -12.20 -21.76
CA GLN A 148 -16.22 -12.64 -20.36
C GLN A 148 -14.97 -13.40 -19.93
N LEU A 149 -14.59 -13.25 -18.65
CA LEU A 149 -13.55 -14.01 -17.97
C LEU A 149 -14.10 -14.58 -16.67
N SER A 150 -13.83 -15.85 -16.36
CA SER A 150 -14.38 -16.51 -15.17
C SER A 150 -13.34 -17.36 -14.43
N PRO A 151 -13.05 -17.08 -13.14
CA PRO A 151 -13.35 -15.81 -12.48
C PRO A 151 -12.66 -14.63 -13.21
N PRO A 152 -13.30 -13.45 -13.32
CA PRO A 152 -12.60 -12.25 -13.77
C PRO A 152 -11.58 -11.88 -12.70
N SER A 153 -10.34 -11.67 -13.08
CA SER A 153 -9.22 -11.34 -12.20
C SER A 153 -8.38 -10.22 -12.79
N THR A 154 -9.06 -9.13 -13.14
CA THR A 154 -8.43 -7.98 -13.77
C THR A 154 -7.54 -7.26 -12.77
N THR A 155 -6.23 -7.27 -13.05
CA THR A 155 -5.18 -6.68 -12.22
C THR A 155 -4.55 -5.44 -12.86
N LEU A 156 -4.92 -5.13 -14.10
CA LEU A 156 -4.46 -3.98 -14.84
C LEU A 156 -5.57 -3.53 -15.79
N VAL A 157 -5.88 -2.23 -15.76
CA VAL A 157 -6.60 -1.52 -16.82
C VAL A 157 -5.72 -0.37 -17.27
N LYS A 158 -5.62 -0.15 -18.58
CA LYS A 158 -4.86 0.98 -19.14
C LYS A 158 -5.58 1.53 -20.37
N CYS A 159 -6.00 2.78 -20.31
CA CYS A 159 -6.53 3.51 -21.46
C CYS A 159 -5.39 3.86 -22.43
N THR A 160 -5.68 3.81 -23.72
CA THR A 160 -4.74 4.12 -24.81
C THR A 160 -5.45 4.88 -25.92
N GLU A 161 -4.67 5.52 -26.80
CA GLU A 161 -5.23 6.09 -28.03
C GLU A 161 -5.92 4.97 -28.85
N ASN A 162 -7.24 5.04 -28.98
CA ASN A 162 -8.13 4.09 -29.69
C ASN A 162 -8.41 2.73 -29.00
N GLY A 163 -8.38 2.66 -27.68
CA GLY A 163 -8.79 1.45 -26.98
C GLY A 163 -8.23 1.32 -25.58
N LEU A 164 -8.10 0.08 -25.13
CA LEU A 164 -7.56 -0.20 -23.80
C LEU A 164 -6.87 -1.55 -23.70
N TYR A 165 -5.96 -1.66 -22.73
CA TYR A 165 -5.36 -2.91 -22.30
C TYR A 165 -5.98 -3.41 -20.99
N ILE A 166 -6.22 -4.71 -20.91
CA ILE A 166 -6.71 -5.41 -19.73
C ILE A 166 -5.75 -6.54 -19.38
N GLY A 167 -5.13 -6.49 -18.20
CA GLY A 167 -4.34 -7.60 -17.67
C GLY A 167 -5.19 -8.44 -16.72
N ASP A 168 -5.18 -9.76 -16.91
CA ASP A 168 -5.93 -10.70 -16.06
C ASP A 168 -5.02 -11.78 -15.47
N ALA A 169 -5.02 -11.90 -14.15
CA ALA A 169 -4.17 -12.84 -13.42
C ALA A 169 -4.65 -14.30 -13.50
N ASN A 170 -5.95 -14.53 -13.64
CA ASN A 170 -6.51 -15.88 -13.72
C ASN A 170 -6.20 -16.51 -15.09
N SER A 171 -6.44 -15.76 -16.18
CA SER A 171 -6.12 -16.20 -17.53
C SER A 171 -4.64 -16.04 -17.88
N ARG A 172 -3.88 -15.26 -17.10
CA ARG A 172 -2.44 -14.99 -17.27
C ARG A 172 -2.15 -14.34 -18.62
N SER A 173 -3.00 -13.39 -18.99
CA SER A 173 -3.00 -12.75 -20.31
C SER A 173 -3.08 -11.24 -20.18
N LEU A 174 -2.52 -10.57 -21.18
CA LEU A 174 -2.84 -9.18 -21.53
C LEU A 174 -3.76 -9.20 -22.75
N TYR A 175 -4.86 -8.46 -22.68
CA TYR A 175 -5.85 -8.29 -23.75
C TYR A 175 -5.83 -6.85 -24.25
N ARG A 176 -6.02 -6.66 -25.56
CA ARG A 176 -6.22 -5.34 -26.15
C ARG A 176 -7.62 -5.26 -26.76
N PHE A 177 -8.39 -4.28 -26.36
CA PHE A 177 -9.71 -3.97 -26.90
C PHE A 177 -9.65 -2.67 -27.70
N ASN A 178 -10.49 -2.53 -28.73
CA ASN A 178 -10.69 -1.24 -29.40
C ASN A 178 -11.73 -0.40 -28.64
N ALA A 179 -12.01 0.82 -29.13
CA ALA A 179 -13.03 1.70 -28.55
C ALA A 179 -14.43 1.06 -28.49
N GLY A 180 -14.82 0.25 -29.47
CA GLY A 180 -16.07 -0.51 -29.44
C GLY A 180 -16.08 -1.73 -28.50
N LEU A 181 -15.09 -1.83 -27.60
CA LEU A 181 -14.91 -2.93 -26.64
C LEU A 181 -14.78 -4.32 -27.28
N ALA A 182 -14.42 -4.39 -28.56
CA ALA A 182 -14.17 -5.63 -29.27
C ALA A 182 -12.70 -6.07 -29.11
N LEU A 183 -12.50 -7.31 -28.69
CA LEU A 183 -11.17 -7.89 -28.50
C LEU A 183 -10.39 -7.91 -29.81
N GLN A 184 -9.22 -7.27 -29.82
CA GLN A 184 -8.32 -7.20 -30.98
C GLN A 184 -7.18 -8.21 -30.87
N GLN A 185 -6.54 -8.28 -29.70
CA GLN A 185 -5.30 -9.03 -29.50
C GLN A 185 -5.23 -9.62 -28.09
N THR A 186 -4.48 -10.71 -27.97
CA THR A 186 -4.18 -11.36 -26.68
C THR A 186 -2.72 -11.79 -26.65
N ALA A 187 -2.04 -11.54 -25.53
CA ALA A 187 -0.68 -12.00 -25.28
C ALA A 187 -0.64 -12.77 -23.96
N LYS A 188 -0.02 -13.95 -23.95
CA LYS A 188 0.25 -14.68 -22.70
C LYS A 188 1.46 -14.07 -22.00
N VAL A 189 1.28 -13.64 -20.77
CA VAL A 189 2.32 -12.94 -19.98
C VAL A 189 2.77 -13.75 -18.77
N ARG A 190 2.58 -15.07 -18.84
CA ARG A 190 2.88 -16.13 -17.84
C ARG A 190 2.07 -16.06 -16.54
N GLU A 191 1.94 -14.87 -15.95
CA GLU A 191 1.20 -14.60 -14.71
C GLU A 191 0.40 -13.27 -14.84
N GLY A 192 -0.10 -12.69 -13.75
CA GLY A 192 -0.85 -11.42 -13.78
C GLY A 192 0.02 -10.18 -13.97
N ALA A 193 -0.21 -9.43 -15.06
CA ALA A 193 0.33 -8.10 -15.26
C ALA A 193 -0.43 -7.08 -14.40
N VAL A 194 0.31 -6.19 -13.73
CA VAL A 194 -0.22 -5.27 -12.69
C VAL A 194 0.10 -3.81 -12.98
N SER A 195 1.10 -3.54 -13.82
CA SER A 195 1.43 -2.21 -14.33
C SER A 195 1.92 -2.32 -15.78
N LEU A 196 1.69 -1.28 -16.57
CA LEU A 196 2.06 -1.18 -17.97
C LEU A 196 2.55 0.24 -18.25
N ASP A 197 3.77 0.31 -18.76
CA ASP A 197 4.33 1.49 -19.40
C ASP A 197 4.39 1.28 -20.93
N GLU A 198 4.01 2.29 -21.69
CA GLU A 198 3.87 2.21 -23.14
C GLU A 198 4.89 3.12 -23.83
N THR A 199 5.74 2.54 -24.66
CA THR A 199 6.66 3.27 -25.55
C THR A 199 6.13 3.24 -26.98
N ASN A 200 6.80 3.91 -27.93
CA ASN A 200 6.39 3.86 -29.35
C ASN A 200 6.36 2.44 -29.95
N HIS A 201 7.21 1.53 -29.47
CA HIS A 201 7.40 0.22 -30.09
C HIS A 201 7.06 -0.96 -29.19
N ASP A 202 7.14 -0.78 -27.88
CA ASP A 202 7.04 -1.84 -26.89
C ASP A 202 6.09 -1.45 -25.74
N LEU A 203 5.46 -2.46 -25.16
CA LEU A 203 4.81 -2.41 -23.86
C LEU A 203 5.78 -2.96 -22.81
N ARG A 204 5.95 -2.28 -21.69
CA ARG A 204 6.77 -2.70 -20.56
C ARG A 204 5.86 -3.06 -19.40
N LEU A 205 5.72 -4.35 -19.15
CA LEU A 205 4.78 -4.90 -18.19
C LEU A 205 5.48 -5.25 -16.88
N THR A 206 4.97 -4.76 -15.76
CA THR A 206 5.26 -5.35 -14.45
C THR A 206 4.39 -6.59 -14.28
N VAL A 207 5.02 -7.75 -14.08
CA VAL A 207 4.31 -9.01 -13.83
C VAL A 207 4.64 -9.52 -12.44
N MET A 208 3.57 -9.73 -11.66
CA MET A 208 3.65 -9.99 -10.23
C MET A 208 4.27 -11.35 -9.87
N GLY A 209 4.22 -12.33 -10.79
CA GLY A 209 4.78 -13.68 -10.60
C GLY A 209 3.93 -14.62 -9.74
N SER A 210 3.27 -14.11 -8.69
CA SER A 210 2.30 -14.88 -7.91
C SER A 210 1.17 -13.97 -7.45
N PHE A 211 -0.07 -14.35 -7.73
CA PHE A 211 -1.25 -13.69 -7.16
C PHE A 211 -1.36 -13.94 -5.65
N SER A 212 -1.03 -15.15 -5.18
CA SER A 212 -1.00 -15.47 -3.76
C SER A 212 0.16 -14.77 -3.05
N PRO A 213 -0.04 -14.26 -1.81
CA PRO A 213 1.03 -13.61 -1.05
C PRO A 213 2.22 -14.55 -0.81
N THR A 214 3.40 -14.13 -1.27
CA THR A 214 4.69 -14.81 -1.13
C THR A 214 5.84 -13.80 -1.12
N ASP A 215 6.97 -14.19 -0.53
CA ASP A 215 8.27 -13.52 -0.61
C ASP A 215 9.19 -14.15 -1.68
N ALA A 216 8.73 -15.21 -2.34
CA ALA A 216 9.48 -15.85 -3.42
C ALA A 216 9.68 -14.87 -4.60
N PRO A 217 10.92 -14.73 -5.11
CA PRO A 217 11.25 -13.80 -6.19
C PRO A 217 10.83 -14.39 -7.55
N SER A 218 9.53 -14.41 -7.84
CA SER A 218 8.95 -15.00 -9.07
C SER A 218 8.48 -13.97 -10.10
N GLY A 219 8.45 -12.69 -9.73
CA GLY A 219 8.04 -11.60 -10.60
C GLY A 219 9.14 -11.12 -11.54
N PHE A 220 8.75 -10.33 -12.53
CA PHE A 220 9.64 -9.85 -13.58
C PHE A 220 9.06 -8.62 -14.29
N ILE A 221 9.92 -7.90 -15.01
CA ILE A 221 9.53 -6.85 -15.96
C ILE A 221 9.69 -7.38 -17.38
N LEU A 222 8.61 -7.41 -18.15
CA LEU A 222 8.57 -7.95 -19.50
C LEU A 222 8.43 -6.82 -20.53
N GLN A 223 9.35 -6.77 -21.48
CA GLN A 223 9.21 -5.95 -22.69
C GLN A 223 8.51 -6.79 -23.77
N LEU A 224 7.33 -6.33 -24.19
CA LEU A 224 6.47 -6.96 -25.18
C LEU A 224 6.33 -6.05 -26.41
N PRO A 225 6.84 -6.46 -27.59
CA PRO A 225 6.66 -5.68 -28.81
C PRO A 225 5.18 -5.50 -29.17
N LYS A 226 4.78 -4.26 -29.48
CA LYS A 226 3.40 -3.94 -29.91
C LYS A 226 3.03 -4.62 -31.23
N THR A 227 4.02 -4.76 -32.11
CA THR A 227 3.90 -5.42 -33.40
C THR A 227 4.73 -6.70 -33.40
N GLY A 228 4.28 -7.70 -34.17
CA GLY A 228 5.05 -8.92 -34.37
C GLY A 228 6.44 -8.65 -34.99
N GLY A 229 7.32 -9.65 -34.92
CA GLY A 229 8.65 -9.61 -35.55
C GLY A 229 9.82 -9.53 -34.57
N ARG A 230 9.57 -9.31 -33.28
CA ARG A 230 10.55 -9.51 -32.20
C ARG A 230 9.92 -10.38 -31.09
N PRO A 231 10.66 -11.32 -30.48
CA PRO A 231 10.19 -12.03 -29.31
C PRO A 231 10.12 -11.08 -28.10
N PRO A 232 9.25 -11.35 -27.11
CA PRO A 232 9.29 -10.65 -25.82
C PRO A 232 10.64 -10.84 -25.13
N ALA A 233 11.09 -9.85 -24.37
CA ALA A 233 12.34 -9.87 -23.63
C ALA A 233 12.12 -9.56 -22.14
N PHE A 234 12.86 -10.23 -21.27
CA PHE A 234 12.87 -9.89 -19.84
C PHE A 234 13.85 -8.75 -19.60
N LEU A 235 13.37 -7.64 -19.06
CA LEU A 235 14.23 -6.54 -18.61
C LEU A 235 14.83 -6.86 -17.25
N LEU A 236 14.00 -7.36 -16.33
CA LEU A 236 14.35 -7.77 -14.98
C LEU A 236 13.63 -9.07 -14.63
N GLU A 237 14.30 -9.93 -13.88
CA GLU A 237 13.75 -11.20 -13.37
C GLU A 237 14.06 -11.36 -11.88
N ASN A 238 13.42 -12.34 -11.23
CA ASN A 238 13.62 -12.66 -9.83
C ASN A 238 13.26 -11.50 -8.87
N LEU A 239 12.10 -10.87 -9.11
CA LEU A 239 11.57 -9.78 -8.29
C LEU A 239 10.56 -10.32 -7.26
N GLN A 240 10.58 -9.79 -6.04
CA GLN A 240 9.68 -10.20 -4.95
C GLN A 240 8.30 -9.55 -5.11
N ARG A 241 7.44 -10.22 -5.87
CA ARG A 241 6.04 -9.83 -6.11
C ARG A 241 5.92 -8.33 -6.48
N PRO A 242 6.51 -7.90 -7.61
CA PRO A 242 6.52 -6.50 -8.01
C PRO A 242 5.11 -6.07 -8.41
N VAL A 243 4.71 -4.88 -7.97
CA VAL A 243 3.36 -4.34 -8.21
C VAL A 243 3.36 -3.07 -9.06
N HIS A 244 4.52 -2.42 -9.19
CA HIS A 244 4.68 -1.22 -10.01
C HIS A 244 6.13 -1.08 -10.47
N SER A 245 6.32 -0.56 -11.68
CA SER A 245 7.60 -0.09 -12.20
C SER A 245 7.45 1.30 -12.81
N ALA A 246 8.40 2.18 -12.57
CA ALA A 246 8.51 3.48 -13.24
C ALA A 246 9.87 3.58 -13.95
N PHE A 247 9.93 4.33 -15.04
CA PHE A 247 11.10 4.42 -15.91
C PHE A 247 11.56 5.88 -16.02
N SER A 248 12.85 6.13 -15.84
CA SER A 248 13.47 7.46 -15.96
C SER A 248 14.99 7.34 -15.96
N ASP A 249 15.70 8.24 -16.63
CA ASP A 249 17.15 8.42 -16.42
C ASP A 249 17.38 9.07 -15.04
N LEU A 250 17.93 8.31 -14.08
CA LEU A 250 18.12 8.77 -12.70
C LEU A 250 19.55 9.21 -12.40
N ASN A 251 20.52 8.90 -13.26
CA ASN A 251 21.93 9.24 -13.07
C ASN A 251 22.47 10.23 -14.12
N GLY A 252 21.65 10.62 -15.10
CA GLY A 252 21.97 11.60 -16.14
C GLY A 252 22.83 11.05 -17.27
N ASP A 253 22.86 9.73 -17.46
CA ASP A 253 23.68 9.09 -18.49
C ASP A 253 22.94 8.80 -19.82
N GLN A 254 21.72 9.33 -19.94
CA GLN A 254 20.81 9.22 -21.07
C GLN A 254 20.32 7.79 -21.36
N ARG A 255 20.49 6.87 -20.40
CA ARG A 255 19.84 5.56 -20.40
C ARG A 255 18.73 5.56 -19.37
N GLU A 256 17.68 4.81 -19.67
CA GLU A 256 16.48 4.82 -18.85
C GLU A 256 16.58 3.73 -17.80
N ASP A 257 16.55 4.13 -16.53
CA ASP A 257 16.58 3.23 -15.40
C ASP A 257 15.18 2.78 -15.01
N ILE A 258 15.09 1.80 -14.10
CA ILE A 258 13.81 1.26 -13.62
C ILE A 258 13.72 1.36 -12.10
N VAL A 259 12.69 2.03 -11.59
CA VAL A 259 12.33 1.95 -10.18
C VAL A 259 11.25 0.88 -10.01
N VAL A 260 11.48 -0.11 -9.13
CA VAL A 260 10.58 -1.24 -8.93
C VAL A 260 10.07 -1.27 -7.49
N CYS A 261 8.74 -1.32 -7.35
CA CYS A 261 8.04 -1.56 -6.09
C CYS A 261 7.84 -3.07 -5.89
N GLU A 262 8.67 -3.68 -5.03
CA GLU A 262 8.57 -5.09 -4.64
C GLU A 262 7.73 -5.20 -3.35
N PHE A 263 6.42 -5.44 -3.48
CA PHE A 263 5.50 -5.43 -2.33
C PHE A 263 5.79 -6.60 -1.38
N ALA A 264 5.99 -7.81 -1.94
CA ALA A 264 6.26 -9.07 -1.23
C ALA A 264 5.29 -9.39 -0.06
N LYS A 265 5.51 -10.42 0.75
CA LYS A 265 4.56 -10.81 1.82
C LYS A 265 5.00 -10.29 3.17
N TRP A 266 6.26 -10.51 3.52
CA TRP A 266 6.85 -10.08 4.79
C TRP A 266 8.17 -9.32 4.61
N SER A 267 8.79 -9.47 3.44
CA SER A 267 10.03 -8.82 3.00
C SER A 267 9.71 -7.86 1.84
N GLY A 268 10.57 -7.69 0.83
CA GLY A 268 10.35 -6.72 -0.25
C GLY A 268 11.07 -5.40 -0.02
N GLY A 269 10.75 -4.42 -0.85
CA GLY A 269 11.47 -3.16 -0.88
C GLY A 269 11.16 -2.26 -2.07
N LEU A 270 11.83 -1.12 -2.07
CA LEU A 270 11.93 -0.24 -3.21
C LEU A 270 13.36 -0.29 -3.74
N SER A 271 13.51 -0.54 -5.04
CA SER A 271 14.82 -0.62 -5.70
C SER A 271 14.87 0.22 -6.96
N TRP A 272 16.05 0.78 -7.21
CA TRP A 272 16.43 1.42 -8.47
C TRP A 272 17.36 0.48 -9.23
N TRP A 273 17.03 0.18 -10.47
CA TRP A 273 17.79 -0.66 -11.37
C TRP A 273 18.42 0.22 -12.44
N GLN A 274 19.71 0.48 -12.28
CA GLN A 274 20.49 1.33 -13.18
C GLN A 274 20.84 0.58 -14.46
N GLN A 275 20.55 1.16 -15.63
CA GLN A 275 20.87 0.57 -16.91
C GLN A 275 22.37 0.74 -17.22
N LEU A 276 23.07 -0.38 -17.42
CA LEU A 276 24.51 -0.38 -17.69
C LEU A 276 24.82 -0.16 -19.18
N ASP A 277 26.00 0.40 -19.46
CA ASP A 277 26.54 0.45 -20.82
C ASP A 277 26.76 -0.98 -21.35
N GLY A 278 26.32 -1.25 -22.58
CA GLY A 278 26.28 -2.61 -23.14
C GLY A 278 25.08 -3.46 -22.71
N GLY A 279 24.17 -2.94 -21.88
CA GLY A 279 22.92 -3.59 -21.47
C GLY A 279 22.96 -4.26 -20.10
N GLY A 280 21.79 -4.75 -19.66
CA GLY A 280 21.61 -5.26 -18.29
C GLY A 280 21.41 -4.16 -17.26
N TYR A 281 21.21 -4.56 -16.01
CA TYR A 281 20.86 -3.65 -14.91
C TYR A 281 21.63 -3.97 -13.63
N GLU A 282 22.02 -2.92 -12.90
CA GLU A 282 22.57 -3.00 -11.54
C GLU A 282 21.52 -2.56 -10.50
N LYS A 283 21.31 -3.36 -9.45
CA LYS A 283 20.32 -3.07 -8.40
C LYS A 283 20.91 -2.21 -7.28
N HIS A 284 20.32 -1.04 -7.08
CA HIS A 284 20.50 -0.15 -5.93
C HIS A 284 19.27 -0.23 -5.02
N LEU A 285 19.46 -0.61 -3.76
CA LEU A 285 18.36 -0.68 -2.79
C LEU A 285 18.09 0.70 -2.21
N LEU A 286 16.90 1.24 -2.46
CA LEU A 286 16.48 2.54 -1.91
C LEU A 286 15.90 2.37 -0.50
N ARG A 287 15.08 1.32 -0.30
CA ARG A 287 14.48 1.02 1.01
C ARG A 287 14.18 -0.47 1.16
N ASN A 288 14.67 -1.04 2.27
CA ASN A 288 14.52 -2.45 2.60
C ASN A 288 13.32 -2.71 3.53
N ARG A 289 12.11 -2.38 3.09
CA ARG A 289 10.86 -2.56 3.85
C ARG A 289 9.75 -3.09 2.94
N PRO A 290 8.85 -3.95 3.44
CA PRO A 290 7.71 -4.46 2.67
C PRO A 290 6.76 -3.35 2.23
N GLY A 291 5.93 -3.67 1.24
CA GLY A 291 4.73 -2.89 0.96
C GLY A 291 4.93 -1.67 0.08
N ALA A 292 6.01 -1.57 -0.70
CA ALA A 292 6.10 -0.58 -1.77
C ALA A 292 4.97 -0.84 -2.79
N ILE A 293 4.10 0.14 -3.04
CA ILE A 293 2.92 -0.02 -3.91
C ILE A 293 3.09 0.71 -5.24
N ARG A 294 3.51 1.98 -5.20
CA ARG A 294 3.55 2.86 -6.37
C ARG A 294 4.63 3.93 -6.18
N THR A 295 5.13 4.43 -7.30
CA THR A 295 6.09 5.53 -7.36
C THR A 295 5.70 6.56 -8.42
N GLU A 296 6.05 7.82 -8.17
CA GLU A 296 6.05 8.90 -9.16
C GLU A 296 7.47 9.49 -9.23
N ILE A 297 8.00 9.66 -10.44
CA ILE A 297 9.35 10.20 -10.67
C ILE A 297 9.23 11.61 -11.24
N ARG A 298 9.83 12.59 -10.57
CA ARG A 298 9.80 14.00 -10.97
C ARG A 298 10.95 14.74 -10.31
N ASP A 299 11.45 15.78 -10.97
CA ASP A 299 12.35 16.76 -10.34
C ASP A 299 11.52 17.68 -9.42
N PHE A 300 11.38 17.33 -8.14
CA PHE A 300 10.50 18.06 -7.21
C PHE A 300 11.15 19.34 -6.68
N ASN A 301 12.49 19.44 -6.73
CA ASN A 301 13.23 20.62 -6.27
C ASN A 301 13.78 21.48 -7.43
N GLN A 302 13.50 21.11 -8.68
CA GLN A 302 13.89 21.81 -9.90
C GLN A 302 15.42 21.93 -10.08
N ASP A 303 16.17 20.91 -9.64
CA ASP A 303 17.63 20.91 -9.73
C ASP A 303 18.20 20.16 -10.97
N GLY A 304 17.31 19.71 -11.85
CA GLY A 304 17.61 18.99 -13.08
C GLY A 304 17.82 17.49 -12.88
N ARG A 305 17.63 16.96 -11.67
CA ARG A 305 17.73 15.51 -11.39
C ARG A 305 16.37 14.98 -10.93
N PRO A 306 15.83 13.92 -11.56
CA PRO A 306 14.57 13.35 -11.11
C PRO A 306 14.70 12.71 -9.73
N ASP A 307 13.78 13.02 -8.83
CA ASP A 307 13.59 12.38 -7.53
C ASP A 307 12.48 11.32 -7.61
N ILE A 308 12.36 10.51 -6.55
CA ILE A 308 11.38 9.42 -6.48
C ILE A 308 10.47 9.63 -5.29
N LEU A 309 9.16 9.77 -5.50
CA LEU A 309 8.14 9.70 -4.45
C LEU A 309 7.55 8.29 -4.43
N ALA A 310 7.50 7.64 -3.28
CA ALA A 310 6.96 6.30 -3.11
C ALA A 310 5.90 6.21 -2.00
N LEU A 311 4.85 5.43 -2.25
CA LEU A 311 3.88 5.01 -1.23
C LEU A 311 4.22 3.61 -0.74
N PHE A 312 4.27 3.46 0.59
CA PHE A 312 4.34 2.19 1.27
C PHE A 312 3.02 1.92 2.00
N GLY A 313 2.46 0.72 1.83
CA GLY A 313 1.16 0.34 2.40
C GLY A 313 1.17 -0.92 3.25
N GLN A 314 2.35 -1.39 3.69
CA GLN A 314 2.44 -2.50 4.64
C GLN A 314 3.40 -2.18 5.79
N GLY A 315 2.93 -2.29 7.03
CA GLY A 315 3.73 -2.04 8.22
C GLY A 315 4.01 -0.55 8.41
N ASP A 316 5.15 -0.05 7.94
CA ASP A 316 5.51 1.38 8.03
C ASP A 316 4.86 2.17 6.91
N GLU A 317 3.53 2.31 6.99
CA GLU A 317 2.73 2.99 5.98
C GLU A 317 3.03 4.49 5.92
N GLY A 318 3.18 5.02 4.70
CA GLY A 318 3.48 6.43 4.51
C GLY A 318 4.05 6.77 3.14
N PHE A 319 4.29 8.07 2.97
CA PHE A 319 4.95 8.62 1.80
C PHE A 319 6.42 8.90 2.09
N PHE A 320 7.28 8.43 1.20
CA PHE A 320 8.73 8.56 1.30
C PHE A 320 9.26 9.17 0.00
N LEU A 321 9.98 10.27 0.11
CA LEU A 321 10.64 10.95 -0.98
C LEU A 321 12.14 10.66 -0.94
N TYR A 322 12.70 10.27 -2.07
CA TYR A 322 14.12 9.99 -2.23
C TYR A 322 14.69 11.10 -3.10
N TRP A 323 15.34 12.07 -2.46
CA TRP A 323 15.99 13.19 -3.13
C TRP A 323 17.23 12.72 -3.86
N ASN A 324 17.34 13.02 -5.15
CA ASN A 324 18.49 12.68 -5.97
C ASN A 324 19.63 13.67 -5.72
N GLU A 325 20.61 13.27 -4.91
CA GLU A 325 21.77 14.11 -4.58
C GLU A 325 22.91 14.00 -5.62
N GLY A 326 22.65 13.30 -6.73
CA GLY A 326 23.64 13.01 -7.77
C GLY A 326 24.65 11.95 -7.34
N GLN A 327 25.52 11.56 -8.27
CA GLN A 327 26.53 10.51 -8.08
C GLN A 327 25.94 9.22 -7.50
N ASN A 328 24.77 8.82 -8.01
CA ASN A 328 24.03 7.64 -7.60
C ASN A 328 23.67 7.61 -6.09
N ARG A 329 23.50 8.77 -5.46
CA ARG A 329 23.05 8.89 -4.07
C ARG A 329 21.64 9.44 -3.97
N PHE A 330 20.84 8.77 -3.15
CA PHE A 330 19.50 9.22 -2.79
C PHE A 330 19.39 9.43 -1.28
N ARG A 331 18.79 10.55 -0.87
CA ARG A 331 18.46 10.82 0.53
C ARG A 331 16.98 10.61 0.78
N GLU A 332 16.64 9.66 1.64
CA GLU A 332 15.26 9.42 2.07
C GLU A 332 14.75 10.55 2.99
N GLN A 333 13.52 10.98 2.74
CA GLN A 333 12.72 11.84 3.61
C GLN A 333 11.30 11.28 3.70
N ARG A 334 10.85 11.00 4.93
CA ARG A 334 9.44 10.70 5.20
C ARG A 334 8.61 11.98 5.12
N LEU A 335 7.56 11.97 4.32
CA LEU A 335 6.64 13.11 4.14
C LEU A 335 5.38 12.98 5.00
N LEU A 336 4.80 11.77 5.01
CA LEU A 336 3.57 11.45 5.74
C LEU A 336 3.71 10.04 6.34
N GLN A 337 3.01 9.79 7.45
CA GLN A 337 2.96 8.49 8.11
C GLN A 337 1.52 8.16 8.48
N PHE A 338 1.14 6.89 8.28
CA PHE A 338 -0.21 6.40 8.56
C PHE A 338 -0.20 5.19 9.50
N PRO A 339 -1.29 4.96 10.26
CA PRO A 339 -1.42 3.75 11.04
C PRO A 339 -1.48 2.51 10.12
N PRO A 340 -0.86 1.39 10.50
CA PRO A 340 -0.85 0.15 9.70
C PRO A 340 -2.22 -0.51 9.50
N SER A 341 -3.28 0.08 10.07
CA SER A 341 -4.66 -0.39 9.93
C SER A 341 -5.46 0.39 8.89
N TYR A 342 -4.85 1.42 8.28
CA TYR A 342 -5.46 2.25 7.23
C TYR A 342 -5.57 1.47 5.91
N GLY A 343 -4.59 0.61 5.60
CA GLY A 343 -4.62 -0.16 4.36
C GLY A 343 -4.44 0.76 3.15
N SER A 344 -3.33 1.51 3.14
CA SER A 344 -2.93 2.35 2.00
C SER A 344 -2.96 1.54 0.70
N SER A 345 -3.66 2.04 -0.32
CA SER A 345 -3.94 1.26 -1.53
C SER A 345 -3.41 1.90 -2.81
N SER A 346 -3.49 3.23 -2.95
CA SER A 346 -2.95 3.93 -4.13
C SER A 346 -2.80 5.43 -3.89
N PHE A 347 -2.08 6.09 -4.80
CA PHE A 347 -2.03 7.55 -4.89
C PHE A 347 -1.83 8.01 -6.33
N SER A 348 -2.10 9.28 -6.58
CA SER A 348 -1.62 10.02 -7.74
C SER A 348 -1.30 11.47 -7.36
N LEU A 349 -0.61 12.17 -8.26
CA LEU A 349 -0.26 13.58 -8.09
C LEU A 349 -1.11 14.46 -9.01
N PHE A 350 -1.53 15.61 -8.49
CA PHE A 350 -2.30 16.62 -9.24
C PHE A 350 -2.14 17.98 -8.56
N ASP A 351 -2.56 19.07 -9.20
CA ASP A 351 -2.53 20.41 -8.60
C ASP A 351 -3.95 20.75 -8.13
N TYR A 352 -4.23 20.54 -6.85
CA TYR A 352 -5.57 20.64 -6.28
C TYR A 352 -6.09 22.08 -6.25
N ASN A 353 -5.20 23.06 -6.09
CA ASN A 353 -5.55 24.46 -5.90
C ASN A 353 -4.92 25.41 -6.92
N ALA A 354 -4.44 24.88 -8.04
CA ALA A 354 -3.85 25.61 -9.15
C ALA A 354 -2.67 26.52 -8.74
N ASP A 355 -1.84 26.07 -7.79
CA ASP A 355 -0.65 26.84 -7.36
C ASP A 355 0.66 26.38 -8.01
N GLY A 356 0.60 25.36 -8.86
CA GLY A 356 1.74 24.79 -9.56
C GLY A 356 2.55 23.78 -8.74
N HIS A 357 2.13 23.46 -7.50
CA HIS A 357 2.77 22.45 -6.69
C HIS A 357 1.98 21.12 -6.75
N PRO A 358 2.67 19.97 -6.88
CA PRO A 358 1.98 18.68 -6.89
C PRO A 358 1.48 18.34 -5.49
N ASP A 359 0.17 18.15 -5.39
CA ASP A 359 -0.57 17.62 -4.25
C ASP A 359 -0.77 16.11 -4.40
N ILE A 360 -1.10 15.46 -3.28
CA ILE A 360 -1.32 14.02 -3.23
C ILE A 360 -2.81 13.73 -3.05
N ILE A 361 -3.40 12.97 -3.98
CA ILE A 361 -4.63 12.24 -3.71
C ILE A 361 -4.27 10.80 -3.34
N TYR A 362 -4.82 10.32 -2.23
CA TYR A 362 -4.45 9.05 -1.59
C TYR A 362 -5.70 8.26 -1.21
N THR A 363 -5.68 6.95 -1.45
CA THR A 363 -6.73 6.05 -0.97
C THR A 363 -6.22 5.11 0.11
N CYS A 364 -7.12 4.84 1.05
CA CYS A 364 -6.93 3.86 2.12
C CYS A 364 -8.19 3.04 2.29
N GLY A 365 -8.05 1.72 2.19
CA GLY A 365 -9.21 0.85 2.20
C GLY A 365 -8.90 -0.64 2.16
N ASP A 366 -7.63 -1.05 2.05
CA ASP A 366 -7.30 -2.46 2.15
C ASP A 366 -7.75 -3.05 3.50
N ASN A 367 -8.34 -4.22 3.39
CA ASN A 367 -9.04 -4.88 4.49
C ASN A 367 -8.90 -6.40 4.42
N ALA A 368 -7.92 -6.90 3.65
CA ALA A 368 -7.69 -8.32 3.45
C ALA A 368 -6.92 -9.00 4.60
N ASP A 369 -6.37 -8.23 5.53
CA ASP A 369 -5.52 -8.76 6.61
C ASP A 369 -6.25 -9.79 7.48
N TYR A 370 -7.48 -9.51 7.86
CA TYR A 370 -8.34 -10.32 8.74
C TYR A 370 -9.78 -10.17 8.24
N PRO A 371 -10.78 -10.89 8.80
CA PRO A 371 -12.17 -10.71 8.39
C PRO A 371 -12.53 -9.20 8.31
N PRO A 372 -12.90 -8.67 7.13
CA PRO A 372 -13.05 -7.25 6.89
C PRO A 372 -14.05 -6.63 7.86
N ILE A 373 -13.66 -5.49 8.43
CA ILE A 373 -14.54 -4.64 9.23
C ILE A 373 -14.64 -3.25 8.61
N LEU A 374 -15.79 -2.61 8.74
CA LEU A 374 -15.92 -1.22 8.32
C LEU A 374 -15.11 -0.32 9.25
N LYS A 375 -14.29 0.55 8.68
CA LYS A 375 -13.41 1.46 9.41
C LYS A 375 -13.76 2.91 9.04
N PRO A 376 -13.88 3.81 10.03
CA PRO A 376 -14.33 5.19 9.81
C PRO A 376 -13.31 6.06 9.09
N TYR A 377 -12.06 5.59 9.00
CA TYR A 377 -10.94 6.31 8.41
C TYR A 377 -10.59 5.83 6.99
N HIS A 378 -11.27 4.80 6.47
CA HIS A 378 -11.17 4.37 5.08
C HIS A 378 -11.82 5.39 4.16
N GLY A 379 -11.20 5.66 3.01
CA GLY A 379 -11.69 6.61 2.03
C GLY A 379 -10.59 7.20 1.16
N VAL A 380 -10.90 8.33 0.55
CA VAL A 380 -9.96 9.14 -0.23
C VAL A 380 -9.59 10.41 0.55
N ARG A 381 -8.31 10.79 0.51
CA ARG A 381 -7.77 11.99 1.14
C ARG A 381 -7.01 12.82 0.10
N ILE A 382 -7.05 14.13 0.25
CA ILE A 382 -6.18 15.05 -0.48
C ILE A 382 -5.25 15.73 0.52
N PHE A 383 -3.95 15.62 0.27
CA PHE A 383 -2.92 16.33 1.00
C PHE A 383 -2.32 17.41 0.12
N GLN A 384 -2.52 18.67 0.51
CA GLN A 384 -1.99 19.82 -0.19
C GLN A 384 -0.53 20.08 0.20
N ASN A 385 0.33 20.32 -0.77
CA ASN A 385 1.72 20.71 -0.68
C ASN A 385 1.87 22.22 -0.48
N ASP A 386 2.74 22.66 0.42
CA ASP A 386 3.04 24.09 0.65
C ASP A 386 4.13 24.66 -0.28
N GLY A 387 4.49 23.91 -1.33
CA GLY A 387 5.61 24.22 -2.24
C GLY A 387 6.99 23.83 -1.70
N LYS A 388 7.07 23.27 -0.49
CA LYS A 388 8.32 22.80 0.15
C LYS A 388 8.27 21.30 0.48
N MET A 389 7.37 20.57 -0.16
CA MET A 389 7.08 19.17 0.11
C MET A 389 6.61 18.95 1.56
N GLN A 390 5.91 19.93 2.15
CA GLN A 390 5.18 19.73 3.40
C GLN A 390 3.69 19.65 3.10
N PHE A 391 3.07 18.60 3.64
CA PHE A 391 1.73 18.20 3.25
C PHE A 391 0.73 18.43 4.38
N LYS A 392 -0.42 19.01 4.06
CA LYS A 392 -1.55 19.17 4.98
C LYS A 392 -2.81 18.57 4.39
N GLU A 393 -3.51 17.73 5.15
CA GLU A 393 -4.82 17.22 4.75
C GLU A 393 -5.82 18.38 4.54
N LYS A 394 -6.46 18.39 3.37
CA LYS A 394 -7.48 19.38 2.99
C LYS A 394 -8.85 18.78 2.78
N PHE A 395 -8.89 17.52 2.37
CA PHE A 395 -10.11 16.83 2.04
C PHE A 395 -10.05 15.39 2.52
N PHE A 396 -11.19 14.89 2.99
CA PHE A 396 -11.41 13.48 3.27
C PHE A 396 -12.86 13.14 2.93
N TYR A 397 -13.05 12.14 2.07
CA TYR A 397 -14.36 11.55 1.81
C TYR A 397 -14.37 10.10 2.31
N PRO A 398 -15.26 9.76 3.27
CA PRO A 398 -15.33 8.41 3.82
C PRO A 398 -15.90 7.44 2.77
N LEU A 399 -15.12 6.43 2.43
CA LEU A 399 -15.53 5.35 1.53
C LEU A 399 -14.86 4.06 2.00
N HIS A 400 -15.65 3.15 2.55
CA HIS A 400 -15.14 1.86 2.98
C HIS A 400 -14.54 1.12 1.80
N GLY A 401 -13.30 0.65 1.93
CA GLY A 401 -12.67 -0.18 0.90
C GLY A 401 -12.12 0.58 -0.30
N ALA A 402 -12.00 1.91 -0.23
CA ALA A 402 -11.41 2.72 -1.29
C ALA A 402 -10.05 2.15 -1.73
N TYR A 403 -9.87 1.98 -3.05
CA TYR A 403 -8.69 1.32 -3.63
C TYR A 403 -7.99 2.17 -4.70
N GLY A 404 -8.75 3.03 -5.36
CA GLY A 404 -8.26 3.88 -6.44
C GLY A 404 -9.04 5.18 -6.54
N ALA A 405 -8.34 6.24 -6.91
CA ALA A 405 -8.90 7.57 -7.13
C ALA A 405 -8.21 8.25 -8.32
N ILE A 406 -8.99 8.80 -9.24
CA ILE A 406 -8.50 9.58 -10.37
C ILE A 406 -9.18 10.96 -10.36
N PRO A 407 -8.42 12.05 -10.16
CA PRO A 407 -8.94 13.40 -10.26
C PRO A 407 -8.87 13.90 -11.72
N ARG A 408 -9.99 14.32 -12.30
CA ARG A 408 -10.12 14.85 -13.67
C ARG A 408 -11.27 15.84 -13.79
N ASP A 409 -11.19 16.71 -14.78
CA ASP A 409 -12.26 17.60 -15.19
C ASP A 409 -13.15 16.85 -16.20
N PHE A 410 -14.04 15.99 -15.71
CA PHE A 410 -14.82 15.08 -16.56
C PHE A 410 -15.94 15.81 -17.31
N ASP A 411 -16.43 16.93 -16.77
CA ASP A 411 -17.50 17.74 -17.37
C ASP A 411 -16.98 18.98 -18.12
N GLN A 412 -15.66 19.20 -18.11
CA GLN A 412 -14.95 20.29 -18.76
C GLN A 412 -15.37 21.67 -18.26
N ASP A 413 -15.78 21.78 -16.99
CA ASP A 413 -16.18 23.04 -16.37
C ASP A 413 -15.02 23.79 -15.69
N GLY A 414 -13.85 23.16 -15.62
CA GLY A 414 -12.61 23.72 -15.11
C GLY A 414 -12.31 23.34 -13.65
N ASP A 415 -13.15 22.53 -13.00
CA ASP A 415 -12.84 21.95 -11.70
C ASP A 415 -12.70 20.42 -11.71
N LEU A 416 -11.85 19.93 -10.79
CA LEU A 416 -11.49 18.51 -10.77
C LEU A 416 -12.49 17.72 -9.92
N ASP A 417 -13.23 16.85 -10.61
CA ASP A 417 -13.99 15.74 -10.07
C ASP A 417 -13.07 14.60 -9.63
N ILE A 418 -13.62 13.61 -8.92
CA ILE A 418 -12.87 12.43 -8.48
C ILE A 418 -13.66 11.15 -8.75
N ALA A 419 -13.15 10.31 -9.65
CA ALA A 419 -13.63 8.94 -9.84
C ALA A 419 -12.98 7.99 -8.84
N LEU A 420 -13.77 7.22 -8.10
CA LEU A 420 -13.32 6.33 -7.02
C LEU A 420 -13.81 4.90 -7.22
N VAL A 421 -12.95 3.93 -6.93
CA VAL A 421 -13.35 2.52 -6.78
C VAL A 421 -13.17 2.06 -5.34
N SER A 422 -14.09 1.19 -4.92
CA SER A 422 -13.99 0.47 -3.66
C SER A 422 -13.99 -1.04 -3.87
N PHE A 423 -12.96 -1.69 -3.33
CA PHE A 423 -12.76 -3.14 -3.40
C PHE A 423 -13.32 -3.90 -2.18
N PHE A 424 -13.49 -3.18 -1.06
CA PHE A 424 -14.13 -3.67 0.18
C PHE A 424 -15.29 -2.76 0.66
N PRO A 425 -16.26 -2.41 -0.21
CA PRO A 425 -17.41 -1.64 0.20
C PRO A 425 -18.30 -2.45 1.16
N ASN A 426 -19.29 -1.80 1.76
CA ASN A 426 -20.30 -2.51 2.53
C ASN A 426 -21.29 -3.24 1.58
N PHE A 427 -20.83 -4.28 0.88
CA PHE A 427 -21.63 -5.02 -0.12
C PHE A 427 -23.00 -5.47 0.40
N LYS A 428 -23.12 -5.76 1.70
CA LYS A 428 -24.36 -6.19 2.32
C LYS A 428 -25.44 -5.11 2.33
N ASN A 429 -25.07 -3.85 2.57
CA ASN A 429 -26.04 -2.77 2.77
C ASN A 429 -25.96 -1.65 1.72
N GLN A 430 -24.79 -1.45 1.12
CA GLN A 430 -24.48 -0.36 0.17
C GLN A 430 -23.58 -0.88 -0.97
N PRO A 431 -24.02 -1.88 -1.77
CA PRO A 431 -23.20 -2.46 -2.83
C PRO A 431 -22.82 -1.47 -3.94
N ASN A 432 -23.55 -0.36 -4.08
CA ASN A 432 -23.26 0.69 -5.06
C ASN A 432 -22.13 1.63 -4.63
N GLU A 433 -21.55 1.45 -3.43
CA GLU A 433 -20.29 2.11 -3.02
C GLU A 433 -19.06 1.58 -3.78
N SER A 434 -19.19 0.49 -4.54
CA SER A 434 -18.09 -0.09 -5.32
C SER A 434 -17.50 0.88 -6.34
N PHE A 435 -18.28 1.86 -6.79
CA PHE A 435 -17.83 3.01 -7.58
C PHE A 435 -18.55 4.28 -7.12
N VAL A 436 -17.81 5.38 -6.99
CA VAL A 436 -18.35 6.71 -6.68
C VAL A 436 -17.67 7.75 -7.56
N LEU A 437 -18.45 8.58 -8.25
CA LEU A 437 -17.99 9.83 -8.84
C LEU A 437 -18.30 10.96 -7.87
N LEU A 438 -17.28 11.68 -7.43
CA LEU A 438 -17.42 12.90 -6.65
C LEU A 438 -17.37 14.10 -7.60
N GLU A 439 -18.53 14.64 -7.92
CA GLU A 439 -18.69 15.86 -8.73
C GLU A 439 -18.34 17.08 -7.87
N ASN A 440 -17.39 17.89 -8.28
CA ASN A 440 -17.03 19.13 -7.62
C ASN A 440 -17.96 20.27 -8.07
N ASP A 441 -18.06 21.34 -7.27
CA ASP A 441 -18.93 22.48 -7.56
C ASP A 441 -18.17 23.79 -7.78
N GLY A 442 -16.89 23.67 -8.14
CA GLY A 442 -15.92 24.77 -8.24
C GLY A 442 -15.54 25.42 -6.91
N LYS A 443 -16.12 24.97 -5.78
CA LYS A 443 -15.86 25.52 -4.43
C LYS A 443 -15.29 24.48 -3.48
N GLY A 444 -14.97 23.29 -3.99
CA GLY A 444 -14.46 22.17 -3.21
C GLY A 444 -15.54 21.43 -2.43
N HIS A 445 -16.84 21.62 -2.76
CA HIS A 445 -17.89 20.75 -2.24
C HIS A 445 -18.19 19.64 -3.24
N TYR A 446 -17.95 18.41 -2.80
CA TYR A 446 -18.17 17.25 -3.63
C TYR A 446 -19.56 16.65 -3.42
N ARG A 447 -20.21 16.24 -4.52
CA ARG A 447 -21.48 15.52 -4.52
C ARG A 447 -21.27 14.10 -5.04
N PRO A 448 -21.64 13.06 -4.27
CA PRO A 448 -21.40 11.69 -4.69
C PRO A 448 -22.51 11.15 -5.61
N TYR A 449 -22.10 10.58 -6.73
CA TYR A 449 -22.93 9.86 -7.68
C TYR A 449 -22.39 8.46 -7.95
N THR A 450 -23.27 7.56 -8.41
CA THR A 450 -22.92 6.21 -8.87
C THR A 450 -23.89 5.76 -9.95
N PHE A 451 -23.61 4.63 -10.60
CA PHE A 451 -24.49 4.06 -11.61
C PHE A 451 -25.21 2.81 -11.09
N PRO A 452 -26.44 2.49 -11.56
CA PRO A 452 -27.24 1.38 -11.02
C PRO A 452 -26.55 0.01 -11.09
N GLN A 453 -25.66 -0.19 -12.06
CA GLN A 453 -24.92 -1.43 -12.29
C GLN A 453 -23.57 -1.48 -11.55
N ALA A 454 -23.27 -0.53 -10.66
CA ALA A 454 -21.99 -0.49 -9.95
C ALA A 454 -21.71 -1.78 -9.16
N GLY A 455 -22.74 -2.44 -8.64
CA GLY A 455 -22.57 -3.74 -7.96
C GLY A 455 -22.26 -4.92 -8.89
N LEU A 456 -22.31 -4.80 -10.22
CA LEU A 456 -22.14 -5.94 -11.15
C LEU A 456 -20.70 -6.49 -11.20
N GLY A 457 -19.71 -5.72 -10.78
CA GLY A 457 -18.33 -6.16 -10.64
C GLY A 457 -17.77 -5.80 -9.28
N ARG A 458 -16.61 -6.39 -8.96
CA ARG A 458 -15.81 -6.04 -7.78
C ARG A 458 -14.62 -5.22 -8.26
N TRP A 459 -14.83 -3.91 -8.39
CA TRP A 459 -13.88 -2.99 -9.01
C TRP A 459 -12.65 -2.80 -8.12
N MET A 460 -11.46 -3.08 -8.66
CA MET A 460 -10.18 -2.97 -7.93
C MET A 460 -9.24 -1.95 -8.56
N VAL A 461 -9.20 -1.92 -9.89
CA VAL A 461 -8.33 -1.03 -10.67
C VAL A 461 -9.18 -0.08 -11.51
N LEU A 462 -8.71 1.15 -11.70
CA LEU A 462 -9.33 2.12 -12.60
C LEU A 462 -8.27 2.84 -13.44
N ASP A 463 -8.67 3.31 -14.61
CA ASP A 463 -7.94 4.27 -15.43
C ASP A 463 -8.93 5.22 -16.12
N ALA A 464 -8.44 6.36 -16.61
CA ALA A 464 -9.25 7.31 -17.37
C ALA A 464 -8.49 7.82 -18.61
N GLY A 465 -9.24 8.14 -19.66
CA GLY A 465 -8.72 8.72 -20.89
C GLY A 465 -9.74 8.68 -22.02
N ASP A 466 -9.46 9.42 -23.09
CA ASP A 466 -10.31 9.52 -24.29
C ASP A 466 -10.15 8.26 -25.17
N ILE A 467 -11.04 7.27 -25.01
CA ILE A 467 -10.89 5.94 -25.63
C ILE A 467 -11.45 5.93 -27.07
N ASP A 468 -12.51 6.70 -27.34
CA ASP A 468 -13.16 6.83 -28.66
C ASP A 468 -12.77 8.09 -29.45
N GLN A 469 -11.91 8.94 -28.90
CA GLN A 469 -11.32 10.11 -29.55
C GLN A 469 -12.33 11.21 -29.89
N ASP A 470 -13.36 11.38 -29.05
CA ASP A 470 -14.35 12.44 -29.21
C ASP A 470 -13.99 13.72 -28.43
N GLY A 471 -12.94 13.68 -27.61
CA GLY A 471 -12.39 14.82 -26.89
C GLY A 471 -12.88 14.96 -25.46
N ASP A 472 -13.61 13.97 -24.92
CA ASP A 472 -13.87 13.84 -23.49
C ASP A 472 -13.16 12.60 -22.87
N GLU A 473 -12.96 12.60 -21.55
CA GLU A 473 -12.30 11.47 -20.89
C GLU A 473 -13.32 10.44 -20.39
N ASP A 474 -13.14 9.19 -20.80
CA ASP A 474 -13.87 8.03 -20.28
C ASP A 474 -13.24 7.48 -19.00
N ILE A 475 -14.00 6.67 -18.26
CA ILE A 475 -13.51 5.94 -17.07
C ILE A 475 -13.62 4.44 -17.30
N VAL A 476 -12.57 3.67 -17.00
CA VAL A 476 -12.57 2.20 -17.05
C VAL A 476 -12.40 1.61 -15.67
N LEU A 477 -13.24 0.64 -15.30
CA LEU A 477 -13.15 -0.08 -14.04
C LEU A 477 -12.88 -1.56 -14.29
N GLY A 478 -11.84 -2.12 -13.66
CA GLY A 478 -11.47 -3.54 -13.76
C GLY A 478 -11.94 -4.37 -12.56
N SER A 479 -12.52 -5.54 -12.83
CA SER A 479 -13.14 -6.42 -11.85
C SER A 479 -12.21 -7.55 -11.41
N LEU A 480 -12.07 -7.74 -10.09
CA LEU A 480 -11.42 -8.90 -9.49
C LEU A 480 -12.41 -9.67 -8.62
N ALA A 481 -12.94 -10.78 -9.14
CA ALA A 481 -13.77 -11.71 -8.40
C ALA A 481 -12.92 -12.69 -7.59
N PHE A 482 -12.27 -12.17 -6.55
CA PHE A 482 -11.58 -12.97 -5.54
C PHE A 482 -12.50 -13.27 -4.35
N GLU A 483 -12.18 -14.31 -3.57
CA GLU A 483 -12.90 -14.70 -2.36
C GLU A 483 -13.04 -13.51 -1.38
N VAL A 484 -14.25 -13.33 -0.85
CA VAL A 484 -14.52 -12.42 0.27
C VAL A 484 -14.63 -13.29 1.50
N ILE A 485 -13.89 -12.99 2.56
CA ILE A 485 -13.92 -13.77 3.81
C ILE A 485 -14.52 -12.89 4.91
N PRO A 486 -15.71 -13.17 5.47
CA PRO A 486 -16.59 -14.29 5.14
C PRO A 486 -17.28 -14.09 3.79
N ASP A 487 -17.65 -15.20 3.14
CA ASP A 487 -18.43 -15.17 1.91
C ASP A 487 -19.74 -14.43 2.16
N ASN A 488 -19.99 -13.40 1.35
CA ASN A 488 -21.20 -12.60 1.38
C ASN A 488 -22.21 -13.02 0.31
N GLY A 489 -21.94 -14.09 -0.44
CA GLY A 489 -22.76 -14.61 -1.52
C GLY A 489 -22.54 -13.91 -2.87
N GLU A 490 -21.73 -12.85 -2.93
CA GLU A 490 -21.53 -12.07 -4.15
C GLU A 490 -20.49 -12.69 -5.10
N VAL A 491 -19.51 -13.42 -4.55
CA VAL A 491 -18.42 -14.02 -5.35
C VAL A 491 -18.99 -14.93 -6.43
N GLY A 492 -19.94 -15.80 -6.10
CA GLY A 492 -20.58 -16.69 -7.07
C GLY A 492 -21.22 -15.93 -8.24
N ARG A 493 -21.87 -14.79 -7.96
CA ARG A 493 -22.49 -13.94 -8.98
C ARG A 493 -21.46 -13.33 -9.92
N TRP A 494 -20.36 -12.79 -9.38
CA TRP A 494 -19.29 -12.22 -10.21
C TRP A 494 -18.57 -13.27 -11.05
N VAL A 495 -18.32 -14.45 -10.48
CA VAL A 495 -17.71 -15.57 -11.22
C VAL A 495 -18.63 -16.05 -12.34
N GLN A 496 -19.93 -16.18 -12.08
CA GLN A 496 -20.89 -16.64 -13.08
C GLN A 496 -21.07 -15.66 -14.24
N ASN A 497 -21.16 -14.35 -13.95
CA ASN A 497 -21.34 -13.33 -14.97
C ASN A 497 -20.05 -13.00 -15.71
N GLY A 498 -18.90 -13.12 -15.02
CA GLY A 498 -17.59 -13.03 -15.63
C GLY A 498 -17.23 -11.68 -16.25
N ILE A 499 -17.78 -10.57 -15.74
CA ILE A 499 -17.53 -9.22 -16.28
C ILE A 499 -16.09 -8.80 -15.90
N PRO A 500 -15.17 -8.67 -16.87
CA PRO A 500 -13.78 -8.32 -16.56
C PRO A 500 -13.60 -6.82 -16.33
N PHE A 501 -14.35 -5.98 -17.04
CA PHE A 501 -14.32 -4.53 -16.89
C PHE A 501 -15.64 -3.89 -17.33
N VAL A 502 -15.81 -2.60 -17.01
CA VAL A 502 -16.85 -1.72 -17.54
C VAL A 502 -16.19 -0.41 -17.98
N VAL A 503 -16.68 0.18 -19.07
CA VAL A 503 -16.32 1.54 -19.50
C VAL A 503 -17.50 2.44 -19.22
N LEU A 504 -17.28 3.50 -18.45
CA LEU A 504 -18.21 4.60 -18.30
C LEU A 504 -17.85 5.58 -19.42
N ARG A 505 -18.61 5.52 -20.52
CA ARG A 505 -18.46 6.41 -21.67
C ARG A 505 -18.92 7.79 -21.31
N ASN A 506 -18.06 8.79 -21.43
CA ASN A 506 -18.48 10.16 -21.30
C ASN A 506 -19.30 10.55 -22.54
N GLN A 507 -20.25 11.47 -22.37
CA GLN A 507 -21.29 11.80 -23.35
C GLN A 507 -21.37 13.31 -23.52
N LEU A 508 -20.27 14.02 -23.25
CA LEU A 508 -20.23 15.46 -23.35
C LEU A 508 -20.28 15.91 -24.81
N HIS A 509 -19.66 15.14 -25.73
CA HIS A 509 -19.59 15.44 -27.17
C HIS A 509 -20.32 14.45 -28.09
#